data_AF-A0AAE2YFD6-F1
#
_entry.id   AF-A0AAE2YFD6-F1
#
_cell.length_a   1.000
_cell.length_b   1.000
_cell.length_c   1.000
_cell.angle_alpha   90.00
_cell.angle_beta   90.00
_cell.angle_gamma   90.00
#
_symmetry.space_group_name_H-M   'P 1'
#
loop_
_entity.id
_entity.type
_entity.pdbx_description
1 polymer ?
#
loop_
_entity_poly.entity_id
_entity_poly.type
_entity_poly.pdbx_seq_one_letter_code
_entity_poly.pdbx_strand_id
1 'polypeptide(L)'
;DTNTLTSKLGNLWTFSVYAPFEFSVYLPENSTVMYFNVPPKSIATEGQKIKIEFYPGYCEVSYEVQPQTQTQPPLTQQPLVFYLLTGILAGGVLIVIILFLRKRRAKIPDSLKDDERKVIEFIRKKGNKALEAELRDAFPEIPRTSMWRLLKRLEKQGIIRIKRVGLQNLVELI
;
A
#
# COMPACT_ATOMS: atom_id res chain seq x y z
N ASP A 1 39.89 -37.61 15.56
CA ASP A 1 40.32 -36.30 16.09
C ASP A 1 40.99 -35.45 15.02
N THR A 2 40.29 -34.44 14.51
CA THR A 2 40.81 -33.44 13.54
C THR A 2 41.22 -32.12 14.21
N ASN A 3 41.01 -32.00 15.52
CA ASN A 3 41.31 -30.81 16.32
C ASN A 3 42.81 -30.46 16.39
N THR A 4 43.70 -31.39 16.03
CA THR A 4 45.16 -31.16 15.98
C THR A 4 45.64 -30.60 14.65
N LEU A 5 44.81 -30.65 13.59
CA LEU A 5 45.19 -30.27 12.22
C LEU A 5 44.66 -28.88 11.82
N THR A 6 43.76 -28.31 12.61
CA THR A 6 43.14 -27.01 12.34
C THR A 6 43.19 -26.12 13.59
N SER A 7 43.55 -24.85 13.39
CA SER A 7 43.52 -23.81 14.42
C SER A 7 42.65 -22.65 13.94
N LYS A 8 41.97 -21.98 14.87
CA LYS A 8 41.13 -20.81 14.58
C LYS A 8 41.58 -19.62 15.41
N LEU A 9 41.98 -18.54 14.74
CA LEU A 9 42.28 -17.26 15.38
C LEU A 9 41.36 -16.18 14.79
N GLY A 10 40.36 -15.75 15.55
CA GLY A 10 39.32 -14.84 15.04
C GLY A 10 38.48 -15.50 13.95
N ASN A 11 38.45 -14.91 12.75
CA ASN A 11 37.80 -15.47 11.56
C ASN A 11 38.73 -16.30 10.66
N LEU A 12 40.04 -16.30 10.96
CA LEU A 12 41.04 -17.00 10.17
C LEU A 12 41.17 -18.43 10.66
N TRP A 13 40.93 -19.38 9.76
CA TRP A 13 41.17 -20.80 9.97
C TRP A 13 42.49 -21.17 9.33
N THR A 14 43.36 -21.85 10.07
CA THR A 14 44.64 -22.36 9.59
C THR A 14 44.63 -23.87 9.65
N PHE A 15 44.91 -24.51 8.52
CA PHE A 15 45.08 -25.95 8.39
C PHE A 15 46.55 -26.23 8.13
N SER A 16 47.15 -27.13 8.91
CA SER A 16 48.55 -27.52 8.77
C SER A 16 48.70 -29.03 8.77
N VAL A 17 49.36 -29.59 7.76
CA VAL A 17 49.59 -31.02 7.64
C VAL A 17 50.93 -31.32 6.98
N TYR A 18 51.59 -32.38 7.43
CA TYR A 18 52.69 -33.00 6.71
C TYR A 18 52.18 -34.26 6.01
N ALA A 19 52.35 -34.33 4.69
CA ALA A 19 51.95 -35.48 3.89
C ALA A 19 53.12 -35.97 3.02
N PRO A 20 53.48 -37.27 3.06
CA PRO A 20 54.55 -37.82 2.24
C PRO A 20 54.12 -38.16 0.80
N PHE A 21 52.89 -37.82 0.41
CA PHE A 21 52.31 -38.08 -0.91
C PHE A 21 51.55 -36.84 -1.41
N GLU A 22 51.20 -36.80 -2.69
CA GLU A 22 50.36 -35.75 -3.26
C GLU A 22 48.96 -35.79 -2.66
N PHE A 23 48.46 -34.66 -2.20
CA PHE A 23 47.16 -34.59 -1.52
C PHE A 23 46.36 -33.39 -1.98
N SER A 24 45.04 -33.49 -1.80
CA SER A 24 44.10 -32.41 -2.10
C SER A 24 43.45 -31.91 -0.83
N VAL A 25 43.36 -30.59 -0.69
CA VAL A 25 42.64 -29.91 0.39
C VAL A 25 41.35 -29.35 -0.18
N TYR A 26 40.22 -29.75 0.40
CA TYR A 26 38.91 -29.18 0.10
C TYR A 26 38.55 -28.16 1.16
N LEU A 27 38.36 -26.91 0.73
CA LEU A 27 37.92 -25.86 1.63
C LEU A 27 36.38 -25.85 1.77
N PRO A 28 35.86 -25.38 2.91
CA PRO A 28 34.41 -25.19 3.09
C PRO A 28 33.82 -24.23 2.05
N GLU A 29 32.51 -24.30 1.85
CA GLU A 29 31.81 -23.36 0.97
C GLU A 29 31.93 -21.92 1.50
N ASN A 30 31.99 -20.95 0.59
CA ASN A 30 32.21 -19.53 0.90
C ASN A 30 33.56 -19.23 1.58
N SER A 31 34.54 -20.12 1.44
CA SER A 31 35.91 -19.84 1.89
C SER A 31 36.65 -18.93 0.91
N THR A 32 37.39 -17.95 1.43
CA THR A 32 38.41 -17.22 0.67
C THR A 32 39.80 -17.67 1.15
N VAL A 33 40.68 -18.03 0.22
CA VAL A 33 42.07 -18.39 0.54
C VAL A 33 42.84 -17.12 0.86
N MET A 34 43.43 -17.05 2.04
CA MET A 34 44.21 -15.89 2.49
C MET A 34 45.71 -16.11 2.33
N TYR A 35 46.18 -17.32 2.62
CA TYR A 35 47.60 -17.66 2.60
C TYR A 35 47.81 -19.16 2.42
N PHE A 36 48.91 -19.51 1.75
CA PHE A 36 49.52 -20.83 1.85
C PHE A 36 51.05 -20.70 1.80
N ASN A 37 51.76 -21.54 2.55
CA ASN A 37 53.22 -21.45 2.67
C ASN A 37 53.98 -21.99 1.44
N VAL A 38 53.38 -22.91 0.69
CA VAL A 38 53.98 -23.55 -0.49
C VAL A 38 53.07 -23.37 -1.70
N PRO A 39 53.61 -23.17 -2.92
CA PRO A 39 52.79 -23.04 -4.11
C PRO A 39 52.05 -24.36 -4.39
N PRO A 40 50.74 -24.31 -4.68
CA PRO A 40 49.98 -25.50 -5.04
C PRO A 40 50.30 -25.97 -6.46
N LYS A 41 50.10 -27.27 -6.71
CA LYS A 41 50.15 -27.90 -8.02
C LYS A 41 49.00 -27.44 -8.91
N SER A 42 47.80 -27.34 -8.34
CA SER A 42 46.62 -26.82 -9.04
C SER A 42 45.62 -26.24 -8.03
N ILE A 43 44.81 -25.30 -8.52
CA ILE A 43 43.65 -24.77 -7.80
C ILE A 43 42.47 -24.90 -8.76
N ALA A 44 41.43 -25.60 -8.30
CA ALA A 44 40.20 -25.79 -9.04
C ALA A 44 38.99 -25.49 -8.15
N THR A 45 37.87 -25.14 -8.78
CA THR A 45 36.58 -25.01 -8.10
C THR A 45 35.71 -26.17 -8.52
N GLU A 46 35.45 -27.11 -7.60
CA GLU A 46 34.56 -28.24 -7.81
C GLU A 46 33.23 -27.96 -7.08
N GLY A 47 32.22 -27.53 -7.84
CA GLY A 47 30.92 -27.11 -7.29
C GLY A 47 31.00 -25.77 -6.56
N GLN A 48 30.81 -25.77 -5.24
CA GLN A 48 30.90 -24.58 -4.37
C GLN A 48 32.12 -24.61 -3.43
N LYS A 49 33.03 -25.59 -3.60
CA LYS A 49 34.22 -25.78 -2.77
C LYS A 49 35.48 -25.56 -3.58
N ILE A 50 36.48 -24.96 -2.94
CA ILE A 50 37.80 -24.78 -3.54
C ILE A 50 38.61 -26.05 -3.25
N LYS A 51 39.13 -26.65 -4.31
CA LYS A 51 40.04 -27.80 -4.25
C LYS A 51 41.45 -27.32 -4.58
N ILE A 52 42.39 -27.59 -3.67
CA ILE A 52 43.79 -27.21 -3.83
C ILE A 52 44.63 -28.47 -3.79
N GLU A 53 45.44 -28.71 -4.81
CA GLU A 53 46.33 -29.88 -4.89
C GLU A 53 47.76 -29.46 -4.52
N PHE A 54 48.40 -30.21 -3.63
CA PHE A 54 49.76 -29.94 -3.16
C PHE A 54 50.70 -31.11 -3.45
N TYR A 55 51.97 -30.76 -3.65
CA TYR A 55 53.07 -31.72 -3.69
C TYR A 55 53.34 -32.31 -2.29
N PRO A 56 54.05 -33.46 -2.20
CA PRO A 56 54.46 -34.02 -0.91
C PRO A 56 55.27 -33.01 -0.09
N GLY A 57 54.96 -32.88 1.20
CA GLY A 57 55.65 -31.98 2.11
C GLY A 57 54.79 -31.45 3.25
N TYR A 58 55.32 -30.44 3.94
CA TYR A 58 54.60 -29.67 4.94
C TYR A 58 53.84 -28.51 4.29
N CYS A 59 52.54 -28.47 4.51
CA CYS A 59 51.67 -27.44 4.00
C CYS A 59 50.92 -26.77 5.13
N GLU A 60 50.81 -25.45 5.04
CA GLU A 60 49.99 -24.62 5.89
C GLU A 60 49.11 -23.75 4.99
N VAL A 61 47.79 -23.82 5.20
CA VAL A 61 46.78 -23.08 4.45
C VAL A 61 45.93 -22.29 5.42
N SER A 62 45.85 -20.99 5.23
CA SER A 62 44.93 -20.13 5.98
C SER A 62 43.79 -19.61 5.09
N TYR A 63 42.56 -19.75 5.58
CA TYR A 63 41.34 -19.37 4.87
C TYR A 63 40.34 -18.69 5.81
N GLU A 64 39.53 -17.80 5.26
CA GLU A 64 38.40 -17.20 5.96
C GLU A 64 37.10 -17.76 5.40
N VAL A 65 36.23 -18.30 6.27
CA VAL A 65 34.89 -18.72 5.87
C VAL A 65 33.99 -17.51 6.00
N GLN A 66 33.53 -16.98 4.86
CA GLN A 66 32.51 -15.96 4.89
C GLN A 66 31.24 -16.62 5.42
N PRO A 67 30.61 -16.08 6.48
CA PRO A 67 29.28 -16.55 6.85
C PRO A 67 28.44 -16.42 5.60
N GLN A 68 27.67 -17.46 5.27
CA GLN A 68 26.66 -17.32 4.22
C GLN A 68 25.91 -16.06 4.57
N THR A 69 25.99 -15.05 3.69
CA THR A 69 24.98 -14.02 3.65
C THR A 69 23.74 -14.83 3.34
N GLN A 70 23.04 -15.28 4.39
CA GLN A 70 21.65 -15.64 4.24
C GLN A 70 21.12 -14.49 3.44
N THR A 71 20.60 -14.79 2.26
CA THR A 71 19.76 -13.87 1.53
C THR A 71 18.65 -13.57 2.52
N GLN A 72 18.87 -12.57 3.39
CA GLN A 72 17.81 -12.00 4.20
C GLN A 72 16.76 -11.72 3.15
N PRO A 73 15.59 -12.39 3.21
CA PRO A 73 14.53 -12.11 2.25
C PRO A 73 14.43 -10.59 2.21
N PRO A 74 14.57 -9.98 1.02
CA PRO A 74 14.88 -8.57 0.84
C PRO A 74 13.99 -7.79 1.77
N LEU A 75 14.60 -7.19 2.80
CA LEU A 75 13.98 -6.63 4.01
C LEU A 75 12.50 -6.43 3.76
N THR A 76 11.70 -7.47 4.03
CA THR A 76 10.31 -7.51 3.54
C THR A 76 9.67 -6.27 4.12
N GLN A 77 9.44 -5.27 3.25
CA GLN A 77 8.93 -3.98 3.63
C GLN A 77 7.69 -4.27 4.46
N GLN A 78 7.79 -4.03 5.77
CA GLN A 78 6.81 -4.55 6.70
C GLN A 78 5.44 -4.09 6.24
N PRO A 79 4.42 -4.95 6.19
CA PRO A 79 3.11 -4.57 5.69
C PRO A 79 2.51 -3.40 6.51
N LEU A 80 2.99 -3.18 7.76
CA LEU A 80 2.65 -2.03 8.58
C LEU A 80 2.96 -0.68 7.94
N VAL A 81 4.13 -0.47 7.30
CA VAL A 81 4.40 0.83 6.64
C VAL A 81 3.48 1.06 5.45
N PHE A 82 3.11 0.01 4.71
CA PHE A 82 2.07 0.08 3.68
C PHE A 82 0.68 0.37 4.27
N TYR A 83 0.29 -0.23 5.39
CA TYR A 83 -0.97 0.09 6.08
C TYR A 83 -0.99 1.52 6.63
N LEU A 84 0.13 2.05 7.12
CA LEU A 84 0.24 3.43 7.58
C LEU A 84 0.16 4.42 6.40
N LEU A 85 0.87 4.16 5.30
CA LEU A 85 0.83 5.00 4.09
C LEU A 85 -0.54 4.95 3.39
N THR A 86 -1.16 3.78 3.27
CA THR A 86 -2.52 3.63 2.72
C THR A 86 -3.58 4.22 3.65
N GLY A 87 -3.40 4.14 4.97
CA GLY A 87 -4.25 4.79 5.95
C GLY A 87 -4.26 6.32 5.83
N ILE A 88 -3.09 6.94 5.62
CA ILE A 88 -2.97 8.40 5.42
C ILE A 88 -3.61 8.84 4.10
N LEU A 89 -3.41 8.09 3.01
CA LEU A 89 -4.03 8.36 1.70
C LEU A 89 -5.55 8.20 1.75
N ALA A 90 -6.06 7.12 2.36
CA ALA A 90 -7.50 6.88 2.52
C ALA A 90 -8.16 7.94 3.42
N GLY A 91 -7.50 8.32 4.52
CA GLY A 91 -7.97 9.39 5.41
C GLY A 91 -8.03 10.76 4.74
N GLY A 92 -7.00 11.12 3.96
CA GLY A 92 -6.97 12.36 3.18
C GLY A 92 -8.09 12.42 2.14
N VAL A 93 -8.31 11.33 1.40
CA VAL A 93 -9.42 11.23 0.42
C VAL A 93 -10.77 11.32 1.13
N LEU A 94 -10.94 10.66 2.29
CA LEU A 94 -12.19 10.73 3.06
C LEU A 94 -12.47 12.16 3.54
N ILE A 95 -11.46 12.88 4.03
CA ILE A 95 -11.59 14.29 4.45
C ILE A 95 -11.95 15.17 3.25
N VAL A 96 -11.29 14.99 2.10
CA VAL A 96 -11.61 15.74 0.88
C VAL A 96 -13.03 15.43 0.40
N ILE A 97 -13.47 14.18 0.43
CA ILE A 97 -14.85 13.78 0.09
C ILE A 97 -15.84 14.41 1.09
N ILE A 98 -15.56 14.37 2.39
CA ILE A 98 -16.42 14.98 3.42
C ILE A 98 -16.49 16.50 3.21
N LEU A 99 -15.37 17.17 2.95
CA LEU A 99 -15.34 18.61 2.66
C LEU A 99 -16.06 18.94 1.35
N PHE A 100 -15.91 18.11 0.31
CA PHE A 100 -16.60 18.27 -0.96
C PHE A 100 -18.11 18.04 -0.83
N LEU A 101 -18.53 17.04 -0.06
CA LEU A 101 -19.93 16.79 0.28
C LEU A 101 -20.51 17.90 1.16
N ARG A 102 -19.75 18.44 2.13
CA ARG A 102 -20.15 19.62 2.92
C ARG A 102 -20.25 20.87 2.05
N LYS A 103 -19.35 21.08 1.10
CA LYS A 103 -19.41 22.21 0.15
C LYS A 103 -20.61 22.09 -0.81
N ARG A 104 -21.02 20.86 -1.16
CA ARG A 104 -22.27 20.62 -1.91
C ARG A 104 -23.52 20.88 -1.06
N ARG A 105 -23.48 20.62 0.25
CA ARG A 105 -24.58 20.88 1.20
C ARG A 105 -24.66 22.34 1.66
N ALA A 106 -23.55 23.08 1.65
CA ALA A 106 -23.45 24.49 2.06
C ALA A 106 -23.94 25.48 1.00
N LYS A 107 -24.87 25.04 0.14
CA LYS A 107 -25.52 25.86 -0.90
C LYS A 107 -27.01 25.99 -0.64
N ILE A 108 -27.42 26.03 0.62
CA ILE A 108 -28.70 26.59 1.03
C ILE A 108 -28.39 28.06 1.33
N PRO A 109 -28.56 28.99 0.38
CA PRO A 109 -28.36 30.40 0.67
C PRO A 109 -29.29 30.81 1.82
N ASP A 110 -28.78 31.56 2.80
CA ASP A 110 -29.54 32.16 3.92
C ASP A 110 -30.61 33.19 3.46
N SER A 111 -31.02 33.13 2.19
CA SER A 111 -32.01 34.00 1.55
C SER A 111 -33.23 33.21 1.04
N LEU A 112 -33.53 32.03 1.58
CA LEU A 112 -34.79 31.36 1.24
C LEU A 112 -35.94 32.20 1.77
N LYS A 113 -36.80 32.67 0.87
CA LYS A 113 -38.04 33.33 1.26
C LYS A 113 -38.89 32.33 2.05
N ASP A 114 -39.67 32.79 3.03
CA ASP A 114 -40.47 31.93 3.91
C ASP A 114 -41.33 30.92 3.12
N ASP A 115 -41.84 31.32 1.95
CA ASP A 115 -42.63 30.46 1.05
C ASP A 115 -41.85 29.25 0.52
N GLU A 116 -40.55 29.40 0.21
CA GLU A 116 -39.71 28.30 -0.28
C GLU A 116 -39.44 27.28 0.81
N ARG A 117 -39.21 27.75 2.04
CA ARG A 117 -38.97 26.90 3.20
C ARG A 117 -40.20 26.04 3.49
N LYS A 118 -41.39 26.65 3.45
CA LYS A 118 -42.66 25.94 3.67
C LYS A 118 -42.89 24.85 2.63
N VAL A 119 -42.64 25.14 1.35
CA VAL A 119 -42.78 24.17 0.26
C VAL A 119 -41.81 22.98 0.44
N ILE A 120 -40.55 23.25 0.78
CA ILE A 120 -39.56 22.20 1.01
C ILE A 120 -39.94 21.33 2.22
N GLU A 121 -40.41 21.95 3.31
CA GLU A 121 -40.84 21.23 4.51
C GLU A 121 -42.04 20.31 4.22
N PHE A 122 -42.99 20.79 3.41
CA PHE A 122 -44.14 20.00 2.99
C PHE A 122 -43.72 18.75 2.18
N ILE A 123 -42.85 18.92 1.19
CA ILE A 123 -42.32 17.80 0.39
C ILE A 123 -41.57 16.80 1.28
N ARG A 124 -40.83 17.29 2.29
CA ARG A 124 -40.13 16.43 3.25
C ARG A 124 -41.10 15.62 4.12
N LYS A 125 -42.18 16.23 4.61
CA LYS A 125 -43.23 15.53 5.39
C LYS A 125 -43.94 14.43 4.60
N LYS A 126 -44.05 14.59 3.28
CA LYS A 126 -44.65 13.61 2.35
C LYS A 126 -43.69 12.50 1.89
N GLY A 127 -42.49 12.41 2.45
CA GLY A 127 -41.51 11.37 2.09
C GLY A 127 -40.57 11.76 0.95
N ASN A 128 -40.23 13.06 0.86
CA ASN A 128 -39.34 13.65 -0.14
C ASN A 128 -39.87 13.63 -1.59
N LYS A 129 -41.17 13.35 -1.77
CA LYS A 129 -41.87 13.38 -3.05
C LYS A 129 -43.25 14.00 -2.87
N ALA A 130 -43.65 14.85 -3.80
CA ALA A 130 -44.99 15.42 -3.84
C ALA A 130 -45.42 15.69 -5.28
N LEU A 131 -46.71 15.58 -5.58
CA LEU A 131 -47.25 16.00 -6.87
C LEU A 131 -47.44 17.52 -6.89
N GLU A 132 -47.29 18.15 -8.06
CA GLU A 132 -47.57 19.59 -8.22
C GLU A 132 -49.02 19.92 -7.84
N ALA A 133 -49.96 19.00 -8.08
CA ALA A 133 -51.34 19.13 -7.65
C ALA A 133 -51.46 19.17 -6.11
N GLU A 134 -50.74 18.31 -5.39
CA GLU A 134 -50.74 18.30 -3.93
C GLU A 134 -50.12 19.59 -3.35
N LEU A 135 -49.08 20.11 -4.00
CA LEU A 135 -48.49 21.40 -3.65
C LEU A 135 -49.46 22.57 -3.93
N ARG A 136 -50.33 22.44 -4.93
CA ARG A 136 -51.38 23.42 -5.19
C ARG A 136 -52.40 23.45 -4.05
N ASP A 137 -52.83 22.27 -3.63
CA ASP A 137 -53.87 22.12 -2.62
C ASP A 137 -53.35 22.53 -1.23
N ALA A 138 -52.07 22.30 -0.96
CA ALA A 138 -51.43 22.66 0.31
C ALA A 138 -51.12 24.15 0.46
N PHE A 139 -50.99 24.89 -0.65
CA PHE A 139 -50.61 26.31 -0.67
C PHE A 139 -51.56 27.13 -1.57
N PRO A 140 -52.85 27.27 -1.18
CA PRO A 140 -53.85 28.00 -1.95
C PRO A 140 -53.54 29.50 -2.10
N GLU A 141 -52.71 30.07 -1.21
CA GLU A 141 -52.27 31.47 -1.24
C GLU A 141 -51.31 31.79 -2.39
N ILE A 142 -50.73 30.77 -3.05
CA ILE A 142 -49.77 30.94 -4.14
C ILE A 142 -50.44 30.67 -5.50
N PRO A 143 -50.48 31.66 -6.43
CA PRO A 143 -51.02 31.47 -7.77
C PRO A 143 -50.31 30.39 -8.60
N ARG A 144 -50.97 29.91 -9.67
CA ARG A 144 -50.48 28.79 -10.50
C ARG A 144 -49.08 29.01 -11.06
N THR A 145 -48.91 30.14 -11.71
CA THR A 145 -47.67 30.58 -12.36
C THR A 145 -46.57 30.92 -11.35
N SER A 146 -46.93 31.47 -10.19
CA SER A 146 -45.99 31.80 -9.11
C SER A 146 -45.39 30.55 -8.47
N MET A 147 -46.21 29.53 -8.19
CA MET A 147 -45.72 28.23 -7.71
C MET A 147 -44.80 27.56 -8.73
N TRP A 148 -45.16 27.61 -10.02
CA TRP A 148 -44.29 27.07 -11.07
C TRP A 148 -42.93 27.80 -11.13
N ARG A 149 -42.92 29.14 -10.99
CA ARG A 149 -41.68 29.92 -10.89
C ARG A 149 -40.85 29.54 -9.66
N LEU A 150 -41.50 29.30 -8.52
CA LEU A 150 -40.86 28.86 -7.29
C LEU A 150 -40.21 27.48 -7.47
N LEU A 151 -40.95 26.51 -7.99
CA LEU A 151 -40.44 25.17 -8.27
C LEU A 151 -39.29 25.21 -9.28
N LYS A 152 -39.41 25.99 -10.36
CA LYS A 152 -38.32 26.15 -11.33
C LYS A 152 -37.08 26.81 -10.74
N ARG A 153 -37.24 27.73 -9.77
CA ARG A 153 -36.12 28.34 -9.05
C ARG A 153 -35.42 27.32 -8.14
N LEU A 154 -36.18 26.54 -7.38
CA LEU A 154 -35.64 25.47 -6.53
C LEU A 154 -34.95 24.37 -7.37
N GLU A 155 -35.48 24.05 -8.54
CA GLU A 155 -34.84 23.12 -9.50
C GLU A 155 -33.51 23.69 -10.02
N LYS A 156 -33.48 24.98 -10.39
CA LYS A 156 -32.24 25.65 -10.83
C LYS A 156 -31.18 25.72 -9.73
N GLN A 157 -31.59 25.82 -8.46
CA GLN A 157 -30.69 25.77 -7.31
C GLN A 157 -30.22 24.34 -6.98
N GLY A 158 -30.77 23.32 -7.65
CA GLY A 158 -30.42 21.92 -7.42
C GLY A 158 -31.01 21.33 -6.13
N ILE A 159 -32.08 21.95 -5.60
CA ILE A 159 -32.75 21.52 -4.36
C ILE A 159 -33.82 20.45 -4.67
N ILE A 160 -34.55 20.62 -5.77
CA ILE A 160 -35.61 19.69 -6.20
C ILE A 160 -35.40 19.22 -7.64
N ARG A 161 -36.03 18.11 -8.01
CA ARG A 161 -36.09 17.56 -9.37
C ARG A 161 -37.55 17.42 -9.79
N ILE A 162 -37.91 17.99 -10.95
CA ILE A 162 -39.25 17.85 -11.52
C ILE A 162 -39.23 16.77 -12.59
N LYS A 163 -40.07 15.75 -12.43
CA LYS A 163 -40.28 14.67 -13.41
C LYS A 163 -41.73 14.65 -13.83
N ARG A 164 -42.01 14.45 -15.12
CA ARG A 164 -43.38 14.24 -15.57
C ARG A 164 -43.77 12.78 -15.33
N VAL A 165 -44.84 12.56 -14.57
CA VAL A 165 -45.40 11.24 -14.29
C VAL A 165 -46.86 11.26 -14.72
N GLY A 166 -47.14 10.68 -15.90
CA GLY A 166 -48.46 10.74 -16.54
C GLY A 166 -48.86 12.15 -16.95
N LEU A 167 -50.01 12.61 -16.43
CA LEU A 167 -50.58 13.94 -16.70
C LEU A 167 -50.13 15.01 -15.69
N GLN A 168 -49.31 14.64 -14.70
CA GLN A 168 -48.89 15.53 -13.62
C GLN A 168 -47.37 15.62 -13.50
N ASN A 169 -46.90 16.66 -12.82
CA ASN A 169 -45.50 16.84 -12.48
C ASN A 169 -45.25 16.31 -11.06
N LEU A 170 -44.35 15.36 -10.93
CA LEU A 170 -43.82 14.87 -9.67
C LEU A 170 -42.59 15.70 -9.29
N VAL A 171 -42.57 16.20 -8.07
CA VAL A 171 -41.47 16.96 -7.49
C VAL A 171 -40.76 16.09 -6.44
N GLU A 172 -39.47 15.85 -6.62
CA GLU A 172 -38.64 15.06 -5.71
C GLU A 172 -37.54 15.94 -5.09
N LEU A 173 -37.29 15.83 -3.79
CA LEU A 173 -36.16 16.50 -3.12
C LEU A 173 -34.84 15.75 -3.40
N ILE A 174 -33.74 16.45 -3.70
CA ILE A 174 -32.42 15.89 -4.05
C ILE A 174 -31.52 15.72 -2.82
#